data_AF-A0A5J4R7Q2-F1
#
_entry.id   AF-A0A5J4R7Q2-F1
#
_cell.length_a   1.000
_cell.length_b   1.000
_cell.length_c   1.000
_cell.angle_alpha   90.00
_cell.angle_beta   90.00
_cell.angle_gamma   90.00
#
_symmetry.space_group_name_H-M   'P 1'
#
loop_
_entity.id
_entity.type
_entity.pdbx_description
1 polymer ?
#
loop_
_entity_poly.entity_id
_entity_poly.type
_entity_poly.pdbx_seq_one_letter_code
_entity_poly.pdbx_strand_id
1 'polypeptide(L)'
;MKEEDIRIKDVITLAILEKLNHSKFEKDNLITIKSNQIHLATSINFFLANHLYIILKMNDYEIITMEKDFIKVKKQNKQYLFNYLITKYLSDVLEFISNT
;
A
#
# COMPACT_ATOMS: atom_id res chain seq x y z
N MET A 1 14.87 -0.57 16.18
CA MET A 1 14.71 -0.81 14.72
C MET A 1 15.63 0.18 14.02
N LYS A 2 16.57 -0.28 13.18
CA LYS A 2 17.56 0.62 12.56
C LYS A 2 16.89 1.42 11.43
N GLU A 3 17.28 2.68 11.21
CA GLU A 3 16.68 3.57 10.19
C GLU A 3 16.70 2.98 8.77
N GLU A 4 17.64 2.08 8.48
CA GLU A 4 17.74 1.36 7.20
C GLU A 4 16.55 0.43 6.94
N ASP A 5 16.01 -0.22 7.98
CA ASP A 5 14.86 -1.12 7.86
C ASP A 5 13.56 -0.37 7.56
N ILE A 6 13.47 0.90 7.96
CA ILE A 6 12.32 1.77 7.66
C ILE A 6 12.35 2.15 6.18
N ARG A 7 13.51 2.57 5.68
CA ARG A 7 13.68 3.00 4.28
C ARG A 7 13.35 1.91 3.26
N ILE A 8 13.71 0.65 3.54
CA ILE A 8 13.40 -0.48 2.64
C ILE A 8 11.89 -0.72 2.52
N LYS A 9 11.14 -0.57 3.61
CA LYS A 9 9.68 -0.79 3.62
C LYS A 9 8.94 0.27 2.79
N ASP A 10 9.40 1.51 2.85
CA ASP A 10 8.83 2.60 2.07
C ASP A 10 9.13 2.44 0.58
N VAL A 11 10.36 2.05 0.22
CA VAL A 11 10.75 1.75 -1.17
C VAL A 11 9.91 0.62 -1.77
N ILE A 12 9.67 -0.46 -1.01
CA ILE A 12 8.79 -1.55 -1.46
C ILE A 12 7.37 -1.03 -1.71
N THR A 13 6.85 -0.21 -0.81
CA THR A 13 5.48 0.34 -0.91
C THR A 13 5.33 1.23 -2.15
N LEU A 14 6.29 2.12 -2.40
CA LEU A 14 6.32 2.98 -3.59
C LEU A 14 6.41 2.18 -4.88
N ALA A 15 7.26 1.15 -4.91
CA ALA A 15 7.43 0.31 -6.11
C ALA A 15 6.15 -0.48 -6.44
N ILE A 16 5.40 -0.92 -5.43
CA ILE A 16 4.09 -1.57 -5.61
C ILE A 16 3.08 -0.57 -6.19
N LEU A 17 3.00 0.65 -5.65
CA LEU A 17 2.11 1.69 -6.15
C LEU A 17 2.41 2.08 -7.60
N GLU A 18 3.68 2.29 -7.91
CA GLU A 18 4.12 2.61 -9.27
C GLU A 18 3.72 1.49 -10.23
N LYS A 19 3.91 0.23 -9.83
CA LYS A 19 3.48 -0.91 -10.63
C LYS A 19 1.97 -0.93 -10.84
N LEU A 20 1.18 -0.66 -9.80
CA LEU A 20 -0.29 -0.60 -9.89
C LEU A 20 -0.75 0.48 -10.86
N ASN A 21 -0.17 1.68 -10.78
CA ASN A 21 -0.56 2.83 -11.60
C ASN A 21 -0.27 2.63 -13.10
N HIS A 22 0.72 1.81 -13.44
CA HIS A 22 1.08 1.50 -14.83
C HIS A 22 0.51 0.18 -15.34
N SER A 23 -0.24 -0.55 -14.52
CA SER A 23 -0.78 -1.85 -14.91
C SER A 23 -2.19 -1.74 -15.44
N LYS A 24 -2.53 -2.64 -16.36
CA LYS A 24 -3.90 -2.79 -16.85
C LYS A 24 -4.66 -3.69 -15.89
N PHE A 25 -5.83 -3.23 -15.46
CA PHE A 25 -6.73 -4.04 -14.64
C PHE A 25 -7.37 -5.14 -15.48
N GLU A 26 -7.54 -6.30 -14.86
CA GLU A 26 -8.29 -7.42 -15.42
C GLU A 26 -9.79 -7.21 -15.20
N LYS A 27 -10.57 -8.26 -15.50
CA LYS A 27 -12.01 -8.29 -15.19
C LYS A 27 -12.25 -7.98 -13.70
N ASP A 28 -13.34 -7.27 -13.42
CA ASP A 28 -13.77 -6.88 -12.06
C ASP A 28 -12.81 -5.90 -11.35
N ASN A 29 -12.01 -5.15 -12.11
CA ASN A 29 -11.03 -4.18 -11.61
C ASN A 29 -9.95 -4.80 -10.72
N LEU A 30 -9.63 -6.07 -10.96
CA LEU A 30 -8.64 -6.82 -10.20
C LEU A 30 -7.26 -6.73 -10.85
N ILE A 31 -6.23 -6.83 -10.03
CA ILE A 31 -4.85 -6.99 -10.49
C ILE A 31 -4.07 -7.83 -9.48
N THR A 32 -3.22 -8.71 -10.01
CA THR A 32 -2.25 -9.47 -9.23
C THR A 32 -0.84 -8.98 -9.58
N ILE A 33 -0.09 -8.55 -8.58
CA ILE A 33 1.33 -8.19 -8.71
C ILE A 33 2.17 -9.23 -8.00
N LYS A 34 3.12 -9.80 -8.73
CA LYS A 34 4.15 -10.69 -8.19
C LYS A 34 5.42 -9.90 -7.92
N SER A 35 6.15 -10.30 -6.88
CA SER A 35 7.43 -9.70 -6.46
C SER A 35 8.44 -9.61 -7.61
N ASN A 36 8.51 -10.64 -8.46
CA ASN A 36 9.40 -10.67 -9.62
C ASN A 36 9.02 -9.68 -10.75
N GLN A 37 7.85 -9.05 -10.69
CA GLN A 37 7.42 -8.02 -11.64
C GLN A 37 7.80 -6.60 -11.20
N ILE A 38 8.41 -6.47 -10.02
CA ILE A 38 8.88 -5.22 -9.44
C ILE A 38 10.42 -5.28 -9.41
N HIS A 39 11.06 -4.38 -10.13
CA HIS A 39 12.52 -4.33 -10.21
C HIS A 39 13.09 -3.58 -9.00
N LEU A 40 13.40 -4.32 -7.93
CA LEU A 40 14.17 -3.82 -6.80
C LEU A 40 15.47 -4.62 -6.66
N ALA A 41 16.52 -3.98 -6.17
CA ALA A 41 17.81 -4.61 -5.90
C ALA A 41 17.76 -5.61 -4.73
N THR A 42 16.61 -5.75 -4.07
CA THR A 42 16.38 -6.64 -2.93
C THR A 42 15.10 -7.47 -3.13
N SER A 43 15.04 -8.62 -2.47
CA SER A 43 13.84 -9.46 -2.47
C SER A 43 12.69 -8.77 -1.75
N ILE A 44 11.53 -8.72 -2.40
CA ILE A 44 10.32 -8.15 -1.81
C ILE A 44 9.64 -9.20 -0.95
N ASN A 45 9.30 -8.82 0.29
CA ASN A 45 8.35 -9.55 1.12
C ASN A 45 7.20 -8.60 1.44
N PHE A 46 6.02 -8.88 0.87
CA PHE A 46 4.84 -8.01 1.02
C PHE A 46 4.38 -7.90 2.49
N PHE A 47 4.65 -8.90 3.33
CA PHE A 47 4.31 -8.86 4.75
C PHE A 47 5.13 -7.86 5.57
N LEU A 48 6.30 -7.42 5.06
CA LEU A 48 7.16 -6.47 5.78
C LEU A 48 6.73 -5.00 5.59
N ALA A 49 5.86 -4.73 4.64
CA ALA A 49 5.41 -3.39 4.30
C ALA A 49 4.25 -2.96 5.21
N ASN A 50 4.55 -2.64 6.47
CA ASN A 50 3.56 -2.32 7.52
C ASN A 50 2.55 -1.23 7.12
N HIS A 51 2.93 -0.29 6.26
CA HIS A 51 2.05 0.80 5.81
C HIS A 51 1.37 0.54 4.46
N LEU A 52 1.67 -0.58 3.79
CA LEU A 52 1.15 -0.91 2.46
C LEU A 52 -0.38 -0.94 2.43
N TYR A 53 -1.02 -1.49 3.45
CA TYR A 53 -2.48 -1.49 3.54
C TYR A 53 -3.07 -0.07 3.53
N ILE A 54 -2.50 0.84 4.33
CA ILE A 54 -2.97 2.22 4.42
C ILE A 54 -2.79 2.93 3.09
N ILE A 55 -1.58 2.81 2.50
CA ILE A 55 -1.24 3.45 1.24
C ILE A 55 -2.12 2.94 0.09
N LEU A 56 -2.35 1.64 -0.01
CA LEU A 56 -3.25 1.05 -1.01
C LEU A 56 -4.67 1.57 -0.83
N LYS A 57 -5.17 1.60 0.41
CA LYS A 57 -6.51 2.11 0.71
C LYS A 57 -6.66 3.60 0.39
N MET A 58 -5.61 4.40 0.63
CA MET A 58 -5.54 5.81 0.23
C MET A 58 -5.54 5.98 -1.29
N ASN A 59 -5.08 4.99 -2.05
CA ASN A 59 -5.06 5.04 -3.52
C ASN A 59 -6.23 4.24 -4.12
N ASP A 60 -7.33 4.07 -3.38
CA ASP A 60 -8.53 3.34 -3.79
C ASP A 60 -8.28 1.87 -4.19
N TYR A 61 -7.31 1.21 -3.54
CA TYR A 61 -7.07 -0.21 -3.68
C TYR A 61 -7.50 -0.97 -2.44
N GLU A 62 -8.28 -2.03 -2.63
CA GLU A 62 -8.60 -3.00 -1.59
C GLU A 62 -7.73 -4.25 -1.78
N ILE A 63 -7.08 -4.72 -0.71
CA ILE A 63 -6.34 -5.98 -0.74
C ILE A 63 -7.34 -7.13 -0.66
N ILE A 64 -7.34 -7.99 -1.68
CA ILE A 64 -8.13 -9.21 -1.71
C ILE A 64 -7.34 -10.38 -1.12
N THR A 65 -6.04 -10.45 -1.44
CA THR A 65 -5.14 -11.49 -0.94
C THR A 65 -3.71 -10.95 -0.91
N MET A 66 -2.95 -11.33 0.11
CA MET A 66 -1.53 -11.00 0.23
C MET A 66 -0.78 -12.24 0.69
N GLU A 67 0.27 -12.57 -0.05
CA GLU A 67 1.21 -13.64 0.27
C GLU A 67 2.64 -13.08 0.25
N LYS A 68 3.63 -13.92 0.58
CA LYS A 68 5.02 -13.49 0.69
C LYS A 68 5.53 -12.82 -0.59
N ASP A 69 5.14 -13.36 -1.74
CA ASP A 69 5.70 -13.06 -3.06
C ASP A 69 4.68 -12.48 -4.04
N PHE A 70 3.41 -12.30 -3.64
CA PHE A 70 2.44 -11.59 -4.47
C PHE A 70 1.37 -10.87 -3.64
N ILE A 71 0.71 -9.91 -4.28
CA ILE A 71 -0.47 -9.24 -3.77
C ILE A 71 -1.54 -9.19 -4.86
N LYS A 72 -2.78 -9.47 -4.48
CA LYS A 72 -3.95 -9.27 -5.33
C LYS A 72 -4.79 -8.14 -4.76
N VAL A 73 -5.02 -7.12 -5.56
CA VAL A 73 -5.81 -5.95 -5.17
C VAL A 73 -6.94 -5.68 -6.15
N LYS A 74 -7.96 -4.98 -5.67
CA LYS A 74 -9.11 -4.51 -6.42
C LYS A 74 -9.13 -2.99 -6.41
N LYS A 75 -9.17 -2.35 -7.59
CA LYS A 75 -9.41 -0.91 -7.67
C LYS A 75 -10.88 -0.62 -7.34
N GLN A 76 -11.09 0.17 -6.31
CA GLN A 76 -12.39 0.67 -5.89
C GLN A 76 -12.73 1.93 -6.69
N ASN A 77 -13.95 2.01 -7.19
CA ASN A 77 -14.47 3.22 -7.82
C ASN A 77 -15.14 4.12 -6.78
N LYS A 78 -14.43 4.52 -5.71
CA LYS A 78 -15.02 5.26 -4.59
C LYS A 78 -14.22 6.51 -4.22
N GLN A 79 -14.57 7.61 -4.89
CA GLN A 79 -14.13 8.99 -4.61
C GLN A 79 -14.45 9.50 -3.18
N TYR A 80 -15.23 8.76 -2.37
CA TYR A 80 -15.77 9.23 -1.09
C TYR A 80 -15.11 8.64 0.18
N LEU A 81 -14.39 7.51 0.11
CA LEU A 81 -13.78 6.89 1.31
C LEU A 81 -12.49 7.62 1.74
N PHE A 82 -11.79 8.24 0.79
CA PHE A 82 -10.50 8.91 0.97
C PHE A 82 -10.55 10.05 1.98
N ASN A 83 -11.56 10.92 1.87
CA ASN A 83 -11.70 12.06 2.77
C ASN A 83 -11.95 11.65 4.22
N TYR A 84 -12.76 10.61 4.45
CA TYR A 84 -13.09 10.13 5.80
C TYR A 84 -11.88 9.48 6.51
N LEU A 85 -11.09 8.69 5.78
CA LEU A 85 -9.92 8.02 6.36
C LEU A 85 -8.76 8.98 6.64
N ILE A 86 -8.53 9.97 5.77
CA ILE A 86 -7.52 11.01 6.01
C ILE A 86 -7.92 11.87 7.20
N THR A 87 -9.17 12.33 7.26
CA THR A 87 -9.63 13.12 8.41
C THR A 87 -9.52 12.34 9.71
N LYS A 88 -9.87 11.06 9.72
CA LYS A 88 -9.72 10.21 10.92
C LYS A 88 -8.26 10.03 11.32
N TYR A 89 -7.37 9.67 10.39
CA TYR A 89 -5.95 9.50 10.68
C TYR A 89 -5.30 10.80 11.18
N LEU A 90 -5.59 11.93 10.53
CA LEU A 90 -5.08 13.23 10.97
C LEU A 90 -5.61 13.62 12.36
N SER A 91 -6.87 13.29 12.66
CA SER A 91 -7.44 13.46 14.00
C SER A 91 -6.68 12.66 15.05
N ASP A 92 -6.46 11.36 14.81
CA ASP A 92 -5.79 10.47 15.76
C ASP A 92 -4.32 10.90 16.01
N VAL A 93 -3.62 11.35 14.96
CA VAL A 93 -2.25 11.88 15.08
C VAL A 93 -2.21 13.20 15.83
N LEU A 94 -3.14 14.11 15.58
CA LEU A 94 -3.22 15.38 16.30
C LEU A 94 -3.53 15.17 17.78
N GLU A 95 -4.45 14.26 18.10
CA GLU A 95 -4.76 13.90 19.49
C GLU A 95 -3.55 13.30 20.22
N PHE A 96 -2.77 12.46 19.54
CA PHE A 96 -1.53 11.92 20.10
C PHE A 96 -0.50 13.04 20.40
N ILE A 97 -0.30 13.98 19.47
CA ILE A 97 0.63 15.10 19.65
C ILE A 97 0.16 16.04 20.77
N SER A 98 -1.14 16.31 20.87
CA SER A 98 -1.69 17.20 21.92
C SER A 98 -1.63 16.62 23.33
N ASN A 99 -1.52 15.30 23.47
CA ASN A 99 -1.45 14.61 24.75
C ASN A 99 -0.02 14.21 25.16
N THR A 100 1.01 14.67 24.41
CA THR A 100 2.44 14.46 24.70
C THR A 100 3.11 15.79 25.00
#